data_AF-A0A6P6HKQ7-F1
#
_entry.id   AF-A0A6P6HKQ7-F1
#
_cell.length_a   1.000
_cell.length_b   1.000
_cell.length_c   1.000
_cell.angle_alpha   90.00
_cell.angle_beta   90.00
_cell.angle_gamma   90.00
#
_symmetry.space_group_name_H-M   'P 1'
#
loop_
_entity.id
_entity.type
_entity.pdbx_description
1 polymer ?
#
loop_
_entity_poly.entity_id
_entity_poly.type
_entity_poly.pdbx_seq_one_letter_code
_entity_poly.pdbx_strand_id
1 'polypeptide(L)'
;MYLPPHDPHVDDPMRFKPLFRVHLMERKSATVECMYGHRGPHNGHIQIVKKDEFSTKCNQTDHHRMSGGRQEEFRTWLREEWGRTLEDIFHEHMQELILMKFIYTSQYDNCLTYRRIYLPPSHPDDLIRPGLFKGTYGSHGLEIVMLSFHGKRARGTKITGDPNIPAGQQTVEIDLMHRIQLPDVESLRSFNELSRIVLEVREQVRQEQQQQEDGAEDGEGRAPQSPREPQRGPAQPSVELPAEKGGGPADGEAAAAAAPAPEQPAQSGQGQPFVLPVGVSSRNEDYPRTCRMCFYGTGLIAGHGFTSPERTPGVFILFDEDRFGFIWLELKSFSLYSRVRATFRNAEAPSPQAFEEMLKNIQSLTS
;
A
#
# COMPACT_ATOMS: atom_id res chain seq x y z
N MET A 1 7.60 -19.44 -3.36
CA MET A 1 7.13 -18.26 -4.10
C MET A 1 5.64 -18.18 -3.98
N TYR A 2 5.11 -17.02 -3.60
CA TYR A 2 3.68 -16.72 -3.62
C TYR A 2 3.36 -15.92 -4.88
N LEU A 3 2.24 -16.24 -5.54
CA LEU A 3 1.76 -15.58 -6.75
C LEU A 3 0.29 -15.18 -6.55
N PRO A 4 -0.17 -14.06 -7.15
CA PRO A 4 -1.57 -13.66 -7.07
C PRO A 4 -2.48 -14.71 -7.73
N PRO A 5 -3.78 -14.75 -7.39
CA PRO A 5 -4.75 -15.55 -8.12
C PRO A 5 -4.91 -15.06 -9.57
N HIS A 6 -5.77 -15.73 -10.33
CA HIS A 6 -6.07 -15.32 -11.71
C HIS A 6 -6.87 -14.01 -11.71
N ASP A 7 -6.54 -13.11 -12.63
CA ASP A 7 -7.32 -11.89 -12.84
C ASP A 7 -8.77 -12.24 -13.27
N PRO A 8 -9.79 -11.51 -12.79
CA PRO A 8 -9.75 -10.38 -11.85
C PRO A 8 -10.08 -10.78 -10.38
N HIS A 9 -9.96 -12.06 -10.03
CA HIS A 9 -10.47 -12.64 -8.77
C HIS A 9 -9.61 -12.28 -7.55
N VAL A 10 -9.65 -11.03 -7.11
CA VAL A 10 -8.83 -10.53 -5.99
C VAL A 10 -9.14 -11.18 -4.64
N ASP A 11 -10.30 -11.82 -4.46
CA ASP A 11 -10.65 -12.48 -3.19
C ASP A 11 -10.14 -13.93 -3.10
N ASP A 12 -9.69 -14.49 -4.22
CA ASP A 12 -9.15 -15.85 -4.27
C ASP A 12 -7.81 -15.97 -3.51
N PRO A 13 -7.49 -17.15 -2.95
CA PRO A 13 -6.26 -17.34 -2.20
C PRO A 13 -5.01 -17.21 -3.09
N MET A 14 -3.89 -16.83 -2.49
CA MET A 14 -2.60 -16.83 -3.16
C MET A 14 -2.23 -18.24 -3.63
N ARG A 15 -1.72 -18.33 -4.86
CA ARG A 15 -1.04 -19.54 -5.33
C ARG A 15 0.37 -19.58 -4.72
N PHE A 16 0.91 -20.76 -4.48
CA PHE A 16 2.28 -20.89 -3.97
C PHE A 16 2.97 -22.15 -4.50
N LYS A 17 4.27 -22.04 -4.77
CA LYS A 17 5.13 -23.16 -5.16
C LYS A 17 6.55 -23.02 -4.62
N PRO A 18 7.26 -24.12 -4.31
CA PRO A 18 8.66 -24.07 -3.90
C PRO A 18 9.55 -23.68 -5.08
N LEU A 19 10.60 -22.89 -4.84
CA LEU A 19 11.63 -22.57 -5.84
C LEU A 19 12.95 -23.30 -5.57
N PHE A 20 13.24 -23.52 -4.30
CA PHE A 20 14.37 -24.31 -3.83
C PHE A 20 14.02 -24.93 -2.48
N ARG A 21 14.80 -25.91 -2.05
CA ARG A 21 14.80 -26.40 -0.67
C ARG A 21 16.22 -26.68 -0.20
N VAL A 22 16.41 -26.61 1.11
CA VAL A 22 17.63 -27.04 1.80
C VAL A 22 17.27 -28.22 2.68
N HIS A 23 17.90 -29.36 2.44
CA HIS A 23 17.55 -30.62 3.10
C HIS A 23 18.77 -31.22 3.82
N LEU A 24 18.61 -31.59 5.09
CA LEU A 24 19.67 -32.20 5.89
C LEU A 24 19.39 -33.69 6.08
N MET A 25 20.39 -34.52 5.79
CA MET A 25 20.35 -35.97 6.01
C MET A 25 21.40 -36.39 7.04
N GLU A 26 21.20 -37.55 7.68
CA GLU A 26 22.15 -38.08 8.65
C GLU A 26 23.57 -38.19 8.05
N ARG A 27 24.57 -37.65 8.77
CA ARG A 27 26.00 -37.69 8.40
C ARG A 27 26.35 -36.99 7.07
N LYS A 28 25.46 -36.16 6.52
CA LYS A 28 25.73 -35.37 5.31
C LYS A 28 25.62 -33.88 5.61
N SER A 29 26.34 -33.06 4.85
CA SER A 29 26.03 -31.63 4.78
C SER A 29 24.64 -31.43 4.19
N ALA A 30 24.01 -30.31 4.51
CA ALA A 30 22.73 -29.97 3.92
C ALA A 30 22.87 -29.81 2.40
N THR A 31 21.97 -30.43 1.65
CA THR A 31 21.91 -30.34 0.19
C THR A 31 20.95 -29.23 -0.22
N VAL A 32 21.34 -28.48 -1.25
CA VAL A 32 20.49 -27.46 -1.86
C VAL A 32 19.93 -28.02 -3.18
N GLU A 33 18.62 -27.96 -3.32
CA GLU A 33 17.92 -28.44 -4.51
C GLU A 33 17.10 -27.31 -5.12
N CYS A 34 17.22 -27.13 -6.43
CA CYS A 34 16.30 -26.34 -7.23
C CYS A 34 15.00 -27.14 -7.41
N MET A 35 13.86 -26.46 -7.26
CA MET A 35 12.52 -27.05 -7.35
C MET A 35 11.75 -26.54 -8.58
N TYR A 36 12.39 -25.75 -9.43
CA TYR A 36 11.77 -25.15 -10.61
C TYR A 36 11.63 -26.15 -11.76
N GLY A 37 10.67 -25.91 -12.65
CA GLY A 37 10.36 -26.82 -13.75
C GLY A 37 9.47 -28.00 -13.34
N HIS A 38 9.37 -28.97 -14.24
CA HIS A 38 8.40 -30.08 -14.15
C HIS A 38 9.06 -31.47 -14.09
N ARG A 39 10.40 -31.53 -13.91
CA ARG A 39 11.18 -32.79 -13.86
C ARG A 39 11.67 -33.17 -12.46
N GLY A 40 11.09 -32.56 -11.43
CA GLY A 40 11.41 -32.85 -10.04
C GLY A 40 12.64 -32.11 -9.48
N PRO A 41 12.98 -32.34 -8.20
CA PRO A 41 14.12 -31.72 -7.53
C PRO A 41 15.44 -32.10 -8.19
N HIS A 42 16.34 -31.12 -8.33
CA HIS A 42 17.66 -31.30 -8.93
C HIS A 42 18.68 -30.35 -8.28
N ASN A 43 19.96 -30.47 -8.61
CA ASN A 43 21.01 -29.74 -7.89
C ASN A 43 20.87 -28.21 -8.05
N GLY A 44 20.88 -27.49 -6.93
CA GLY A 44 20.82 -26.04 -6.90
C GLY A 44 21.90 -25.46 -5.98
N HIS A 45 22.07 -24.14 -6.05
CA HIS A 45 23.02 -23.40 -5.21
C HIS A 45 22.34 -22.19 -4.58
N ILE A 46 22.79 -21.85 -3.37
CA ILE A 46 22.45 -20.60 -2.68
C ILE A 46 23.75 -19.85 -2.41
N GLN A 47 23.78 -18.56 -2.73
CA GLN A 47 24.87 -17.66 -2.38
C GLN A 47 24.33 -16.54 -1.50
N ILE A 48 24.80 -16.45 -0.26
CA ILE A 48 24.48 -15.35 0.65
C ILE A 48 25.45 -14.21 0.31
N VAL A 49 24.92 -13.06 -0.10
CA VAL A 49 25.73 -11.90 -0.54
C VAL A 49 25.96 -10.95 0.63
N LYS A 50 24.87 -10.57 1.30
CA LYS A 50 24.85 -9.69 2.48
C LYS A 50 23.73 -10.14 3.42
N LYS A 51 23.62 -9.51 4.59
CA LYS A 51 22.53 -9.78 5.56
C LYS A 51 21.14 -9.74 4.92
N ASP A 52 20.92 -8.83 3.98
CA ASP A 52 19.63 -8.54 3.37
C ASP A 52 19.55 -8.95 1.89
N GLU A 53 20.48 -9.79 1.43
CA GLU A 53 20.54 -10.22 0.03
C GLU A 53 21.13 -11.63 -0.14
N PHE A 54 20.44 -12.47 -0.89
CA PHE A 54 20.95 -13.78 -1.33
C PHE A 54 20.51 -14.08 -2.75
N SER A 55 21.19 -15.01 -3.42
CA SER A 55 20.81 -15.47 -4.76
C SER A 55 20.70 -16.99 -4.85
N THR A 56 19.90 -17.46 -5.81
CA THR A 56 19.82 -18.86 -6.22
C THR A 56 20.46 -19.05 -7.58
N LYS A 57 21.05 -20.22 -7.82
CA LYS A 57 21.57 -20.61 -9.14
C LYS A 57 21.23 -22.07 -9.44
N CYS A 58 20.73 -22.33 -10.64
CA CYS A 58 20.56 -23.68 -11.18
C CYS A 58 21.55 -23.89 -12.33
N ASN A 59 22.33 -24.98 -12.28
CA ASN A 59 23.25 -25.35 -13.36
C ASN A 59 22.69 -26.49 -14.24
N GLN A 60 21.49 -26.99 -13.93
CA GLN A 60 20.82 -28.10 -14.60
C GLN A 60 19.47 -27.65 -15.16
N THR A 61 19.49 -26.57 -15.97
CA THR A 61 18.28 -25.92 -16.48
C THR A 61 17.53 -26.73 -17.54
N ASP A 62 18.11 -27.84 -18.00
CA ASP A 62 17.43 -28.88 -18.79
C ASP A 62 16.19 -29.42 -18.05
N HIS A 63 16.19 -29.40 -16.72
CA HIS A 63 15.05 -29.77 -15.87
C HIS A 63 13.87 -28.79 -15.98
N HIS A 64 14.14 -27.55 -16.41
CA HIS A 64 13.14 -26.52 -16.59
C HIS A 64 12.42 -26.64 -17.93
N ARG A 65 13.03 -27.35 -18.90
CA ARG A 65 12.52 -27.46 -20.26
C ARG A 65 11.42 -28.50 -20.38
N MET A 66 10.40 -28.20 -21.18
CA MET A 66 9.32 -29.12 -21.52
C MET A 66 9.55 -29.79 -22.89
N SER A 67 8.95 -30.95 -23.11
CA SER A 67 9.13 -31.74 -24.35
C SER A 67 8.61 -31.02 -25.60
N GLY A 68 7.54 -30.25 -25.48
CA GLY A 68 6.99 -29.38 -26.52
C GLY A 68 7.70 -28.02 -26.61
N GLY A 69 8.86 -27.88 -25.99
CA GLY A 69 9.70 -26.69 -26.02
C GLY A 69 9.03 -25.45 -25.44
N ARG A 70 9.51 -24.27 -25.88
CA ARG A 70 9.07 -22.96 -25.37
C ARG A 70 7.58 -22.70 -25.52
N GLN A 71 6.92 -23.29 -26.53
CA GLN A 71 5.48 -23.15 -26.71
C GLN A 71 4.69 -23.86 -25.61
N GLU A 72 5.10 -25.08 -25.23
CA GLU A 72 4.48 -25.80 -24.12
C GLU A 72 4.75 -25.11 -22.78
N GLU A 73 5.98 -24.60 -22.58
CA GLU A 73 6.33 -23.79 -21.41
C GLU A 73 5.42 -22.55 -21.28
N PHE A 74 5.20 -21.83 -22.39
CA PHE A 74 4.32 -20.66 -22.41
C PHE A 74 2.87 -21.03 -22.07
N ARG A 75 2.30 -22.06 -22.72
CA ARG A 75 0.91 -22.48 -22.45
C ARG A 75 0.72 -22.96 -21.02
N THR A 76 1.71 -23.66 -20.47
CA THR A 76 1.68 -24.13 -19.07
C THR A 76 1.75 -22.96 -18.11
N TRP A 77 2.68 -22.03 -18.32
CA TRP A 77 2.78 -20.80 -17.53
C TRP A 77 1.51 -19.95 -17.63
N LEU A 78 0.93 -19.81 -18.83
CA LEU A 78 -0.30 -19.04 -19.05
C LEU A 78 -1.48 -19.65 -18.29
N ARG A 79 -1.60 -20.99 -18.29
CA ARG A 79 -2.59 -21.70 -17.48
C ARG A 79 -2.38 -21.46 -16.00
N GLU A 80 -1.14 -21.51 -15.53
CA GLU A 80 -0.81 -21.27 -14.12
C GLU A 80 -1.10 -19.83 -13.68
N GLU A 81 -0.74 -18.83 -14.49
CA GLU A 81 -0.84 -17.41 -14.14
C GLU A 81 -2.19 -16.77 -14.45
N TRP A 82 -2.91 -17.24 -15.46
CA TRP A 82 -4.14 -16.60 -15.97
C TRP A 82 -5.35 -17.51 -16.05
N GLY A 83 -5.17 -18.84 -16.05
CA GLY A 83 -6.27 -19.80 -16.15
C GLY A 83 -7.04 -19.76 -17.48
N ARG A 84 -6.52 -19.04 -18.48
CA ARG A 84 -7.15 -18.79 -19.79
C ARG A 84 -6.17 -19.08 -20.92
N THR A 85 -6.68 -19.33 -22.13
CA THR A 85 -5.81 -19.34 -23.32
C THR A 85 -5.50 -17.92 -23.77
N LEU A 86 -4.57 -17.76 -24.72
CA LEU A 86 -4.24 -16.42 -25.22
C LEU A 86 -5.39 -15.84 -26.04
N GLU A 87 -6.10 -16.71 -26.77
CA GLU A 87 -7.26 -16.38 -27.60
C GLU A 87 -8.46 -15.91 -26.77
N ASP A 88 -8.62 -16.43 -25.54
CA ASP A 88 -9.68 -16.02 -24.62
C ASP A 88 -9.44 -14.63 -23.99
N ILE A 89 -8.24 -14.05 -24.17
CA ILE A 89 -7.88 -12.75 -23.64
C ILE A 89 -8.20 -11.69 -24.70
N PHE A 90 -9.36 -11.06 -24.59
CA PHE A 90 -9.94 -10.19 -25.62
C PHE A 90 -9.11 -8.95 -26.01
N HIS A 91 -8.18 -8.49 -25.17
CA HIS A 91 -7.42 -7.26 -25.43
C HIS A 91 -6.00 -7.59 -25.92
N GLU A 92 -5.69 -7.22 -27.18
CA GLU A 92 -4.38 -7.45 -27.81
C GLU A 92 -3.22 -6.88 -26.97
N HIS A 93 -3.35 -5.65 -26.47
CA HIS A 93 -2.34 -5.04 -25.61
C HIS A 93 -2.05 -5.88 -24.34
N MET A 94 -3.06 -6.53 -23.76
CA MET A 94 -2.89 -7.41 -22.61
C MET A 94 -2.14 -8.69 -23.02
N GLN A 95 -2.41 -9.25 -24.20
CA GLN A 95 -1.67 -10.40 -24.74
C GLN A 95 -0.18 -10.06 -24.92
N GLU A 96 0.14 -8.87 -25.45
CA GLU A 96 1.52 -8.39 -25.61
C GLU A 96 2.25 -8.28 -24.28
N LEU A 97 1.61 -7.67 -23.27
CA LEU A 97 2.16 -7.54 -21.92
C LEU A 97 2.43 -8.91 -21.28
N ILE A 98 1.51 -9.86 -21.46
CA ILE A 98 1.63 -11.24 -20.96
C ILE A 98 2.81 -11.96 -21.61
N LEU A 99 2.93 -11.86 -22.94
CA LEU A 99 4.04 -12.44 -23.70
C LEU A 99 5.38 -11.84 -23.26
N MET A 100 5.45 -10.51 -23.14
CA MET A 100 6.64 -9.81 -22.67
C MET A 100 7.03 -10.26 -21.26
N LYS A 101 6.06 -10.34 -20.33
CA LYS A 101 6.27 -10.81 -18.96
C LYS A 101 6.82 -12.24 -18.94
N PHE A 102 6.24 -13.14 -19.73
CA PHE A 102 6.74 -14.52 -19.84
C PHE A 102 8.18 -14.55 -20.36
N ILE A 103 8.46 -13.87 -21.47
CA ILE A 103 9.78 -13.89 -22.11
C ILE A 103 10.82 -13.34 -21.14
N TYR A 104 10.57 -12.18 -20.54
CA TYR A 104 11.49 -11.51 -19.61
C TYR A 104 11.74 -12.34 -18.35
N THR A 105 10.69 -12.77 -17.65
CA THR A 105 10.85 -13.51 -16.39
C THR A 105 11.48 -14.89 -16.59
N SER A 106 11.19 -15.56 -17.71
CA SER A 106 11.79 -16.86 -18.01
C SER A 106 13.27 -16.79 -18.42
N GLN A 107 13.82 -15.60 -18.77
CA GLN A 107 15.26 -15.45 -19.00
C GLN A 107 16.10 -15.69 -17.74
N TYR A 108 15.54 -15.39 -16.56
CA TYR A 108 16.24 -15.62 -15.30
C TYR A 108 16.42 -17.10 -15.01
N ASP A 109 15.51 -17.95 -15.51
CA ASP A 109 15.57 -19.40 -15.36
C ASP A 109 15.82 -19.87 -13.91
N ASN A 110 15.16 -19.20 -12.96
CA ASN A 110 15.30 -19.36 -11.51
C ASN A 110 16.71 -19.05 -10.93
N CYS A 111 17.60 -18.44 -11.72
CA CYS A 111 18.81 -17.79 -11.26
C CYS A 111 18.47 -16.35 -10.84
N LEU A 112 18.08 -16.19 -9.57
CA LEU A 112 17.45 -14.97 -9.06
C LEU A 112 18.24 -14.41 -7.88
N THR A 113 18.32 -13.09 -7.79
CA THR A 113 18.79 -12.37 -6.60
C THR A 113 17.58 -11.84 -5.84
N TYR A 114 17.54 -12.11 -4.54
CA TYR A 114 16.47 -11.72 -3.62
C TYR A 114 16.99 -10.68 -2.66
N ARG A 115 16.22 -9.62 -2.46
CA ARG A 115 16.44 -8.62 -1.41
C ARG A 115 15.39 -8.78 -0.31
N ARG A 116 15.80 -8.50 0.93
CA ARG A 116 14.92 -8.58 2.08
C ARG A 116 13.83 -7.52 2.01
N ILE A 117 12.60 -7.95 2.31
CA ILE A 117 11.46 -7.08 2.60
C ILE A 117 10.86 -7.51 3.95
N TYR A 118 10.08 -6.61 4.56
CA TYR A 118 9.39 -6.86 5.82
C TYR A 118 7.90 -6.61 5.68
N LEU A 119 7.10 -7.23 6.55
CA LEU A 119 5.73 -6.81 6.81
C LEU A 119 5.73 -5.46 7.55
N PRO A 120 4.71 -4.62 7.30
CA PRO A 120 4.57 -3.34 7.96
C PRO A 120 4.25 -3.53 9.46
N PRO A 121 4.82 -2.67 10.34
CA PRO A 121 4.42 -2.65 11.74
C PRO A 121 2.95 -2.26 11.86
N SER A 122 2.26 -2.77 12.88
CA SER A 122 0.86 -2.45 13.16
C SER A 122 0.75 -1.54 14.39
N HIS A 123 -0.13 -0.56 14.32
CA HIS A 123 -0.49 0.33 15.42
C HIS A 123 -2.00 0.24 15.73
N PRO A 124 -2.44 0.38 16.99
CA PRO A 124 -3.86 0.36 17.35
C PRO A 124 -4.71 1.43 16.66
N ASP A 125 -4.09 2.57 16.31
CA ASP A 125 -4.76 3.70 15.65
C ASP A 125 -4.78 3.60 14.12
N ASP A 126 -4.22 2.52 13.54
CA ASP A 126 -4.25 2.30 12.10
C ASP A 126 -5.69 2.16 11.61
N LEU A 127 -6.01 2.77 10.46
CA LEU A 127 -7.36 2.74 9.87
C LEU A 127 -7.89 1.32 9.67
N ILE A 128 -7.00 0.41 9.27
CA ILE A 128 -7.20 -1.04 9.18
C ILE A 128 -5.87 -1.71 9.45
N ARG A 129 -5.87 -3.02 9.73
CA ARG A 129 -4.62 -3.78 9.90
C ARG A 129 -3.72 -3.62 8.65
N PRO A 130 -2.45 -3.19 8.77
CA PRO A 130 -1.57 -3.12 7.60
C PRO A 130 -1.18 -4.52 7.10
N GLY A 131 -0.60 -4.60 5.91
CA GLY A 131 -0.17 -5.88 5.34
C GLY A 131 -0.22 -5.94 3.82
N LEU A 132 -0.24 -7.15 3.28
CA LEU A 132 -0.25 -7.39 1.84
C LEU A 132 -1.68 -7.53 1.30
N PHE A 133 -1.90 -6.97 0.12
CA PHE A 133 -3.17 -6.98 -0.61
C PHE A 133 -2.92 -7.36 -2.07
N LYS A 134 -3.94 -7.95 -2.67
CA LYS A 134 -3.99 -8.37 -4.08
C LYS A 134 -4.89 -7.36 -4.78
N GLY A 135 -4.38 -6.66 -5.78
CA GLY A 135 -5.03 -5.50 -6.40
C GLY A 135 -5.13 -5.59 -7.91
N THR A 136 -6.22 -5.10 -8.50
CA THR A 136 -6.38 -5.04 -9.97
C THR A 136 -5.64 -3.84 -10.58
N TYR A 137 -4.84 -4.07 -11.62
CA TYR A 137 -4.06 -3.05 -12.36
C TYR A 137 -4.35 -3.09 -13.88
N GLY A 138 -5.63 -3.17 -14.24
CA GLY A 138 -6.06 -3.11 -15.64
C GLY A 138 -5.44 -4.20 -16.51
N SER A 139 -4.82 -3.84 -17.63
CA SER A 139 -4.20 -4.78 -18.58
C SER A 139 -2.98 -5.52 -18.02
N HIS A 140 -2.42 -5.08 -16.88
CA HIS A 140 -1.31 -5.77 -16.22
C HIS A 140 -1.78 -6.96 -15.37
N GLY A 141 -3.10 -7.07 -15.13
CA GLY A 141 -3.70 -8.10 -14.28
C GLY A 141 -3.62 -7.75 -12.80
N LEU A 142 -3.41 -8.77 -11.96
CA LEU A 142 -3.28 -8.57 -10.52
C LEU A 142 -1.84 -8.29 -10.11
N GLU A 143 -1.68 -7.33 -9.20
CA GLU A 143 -0.42 -7.02 -8.53
C GLU A 143 -0.56 -7.16 -7.00
N ILE A 144 0.55 -7.39 -6.32
CA ILE A 144 0.63 -7.44 -4.86
C ILE A 144 1.09 -6.07 -4.36
N VAL A 145 0.30 -5.47 -3.48
CA VAL A 145 0.57 -4.16 -2.87
C VAL A 145 0.62 -4.30 -1.36
N MET A 146 1.63 -3.70 -0.74
CA MET A 146 1.77 -3.60 0.71
C MET A 146 1.18 -2.28 1.20
N LEU A 147 0.17 -2.35 2.05
CA LEU A 147 -0.39 -1.20 2.76
C LEU A 147 0.33 -1.01 4.09
N SER A 148 0.84 0.19 4.33
CA SER A 148 1.56 0.60 5.55
C SER A 148 1.11 1.98 6.02
N PHE A 149 1.21 2.26 7.32
CA PHE A 149 0.77 3.52 7.93
C PHE A 149 1.97 4.34 8.43
N HIS A 150 1.91 5.65 8.19
CA HIS A 150 2.99 6.63 8.40
C HIS A 150 2.41 7.87 9.06
N GLY A 151 1.93 7.71 10.30
CA GLY A 151 1.19 8.76 11.01
C GLY A 151 -0.14 9.07 10.30
N LYS A 152 -0.26 10.28 9.74
CA LYS A 152 -1.46 10.76 9.07
C LYS A 152 -1.58 10.35 7.59
N ARG A 153 -0.69 9.48 7.12
CA ARG A 153 -0.67 8.99 5.73
C ARG A 153 -0.65 7.48 5.71
N ALA A 154 -1.34 6.88 4.75
CA ALA A 154 -1.15 5.48 4.41
C ALA A 154 -0.48 5.36 3.03
N ARG A 155 0.41 4.38 2.90
CA ARG A 155 1.23 4.13 1.72
C ARG A 155 0.95 2.74 1.16
N GLY A 156 0.58 2.68 -0.11
CA GLY A 156 0.57 1.47 -0.93
C GLY A 156 1.88 1.34 -1.70
N THR A 157 2.68 0.32 -1.39
CA THR A 157 3.95 0.02 -2.07
C THR A 157 3.82 -1.26 -2.90
N LYS A 158 4.24 -1.22 -4.16
CA LYS A 158 4.22 -2.40 -5.03
C LYS A 158 5.23 -3.46 -4.57
N ILE A 159 4.76 -4.67 -4.31
CA ILE A 159 5.61 -5.85 -4.07
C ILE A 159 5.86 -6.59 -5.37
N THR A 160 4.83 -6.69 -6.21
CA THR A 160 4.98 -6.95 -7.65
C THR A 160 4.53 -5.71 -8.40
N GLY A 161 5.03 -5.53 -9.62
CA GLY A 161 4.68 -4.39 -10.44
C GLY A 161 4.87 -4.68 -11.91
N ASP A 162 4.73 -3.62 -12.70
CA ASP A 162 4.66 -3.67 -14.14
C ASP A 162 5.63 -2.65 -14.77
N PRO A 163 5.80 -2.65 -16.10
CA PRO A 163 6.72 -1.72 -16.77
C PRO A 163 6.34 -0.25 -16.64
N ASN A 164 5.10 0.09 -16.27
CA ASN A 164 4.67 1.46 -16.03
C ASN A 164 5.04 1.87 -14.61
N ILE A 165 4.59 1.12 -13.61
CA ILE A 165 4.94 1.33 -12.20
C ILE A 165 5.62 0.07 -11.66
N PRO A 166 6.96 0.08 -11.56
CA PRO A 166 7.74 -1.08 -11.11
C PRO A 166 7.48 -1.51 -9.67
N ALA A 167 7.87 -2.75 -9.37
CA ALA A 167 7.93 -3.25 -7.98
C ALA A 167 8.89 -2.40 -7.14
N GLY A 168 8.51 -2.08 -5.90
CA GLY A 168 9.24 -1.19 -5.00
C GLY A 168 8.73 0.25 -4.99
N GLN A 169 8.05 0.69 -6.06
CA GLN A 169 7.50 2.04 -6.13
C GLN A 169 6.25 2.21 -5.27
N GLN A 170 6.02 3.45 -4.82
CA GLN A 170 4.78 3.85 -4.15
C GLN A 170 3.68 4.05 -5.21
N THR A 171 2.72 3.13 -5.26
CA THR A 171 1.63 3.19 -6.24
C THR A 171 0.47 4.06 -5.78
N VAL A 172 0.22 4.13 -4.48
CA VAL A 172 -0.88 4.91 -3.89
C VAL A 172 -0.41 5.54 -2.58
N GLU A 173 -0.85 6.78 -2.34
CA GLU A 173 -0.79 7.44 -1.04
C GLU A 173 -2.16 7.94 -0.65
N ILE A 174 -2.51 7.78 0.61
CA ILE A 174 -3.81 8.13 1.17
C ILE A 174 -3.58 9.16 2.25
N ASP A 175 -4.24 10.30 2.14
CA ASP A 175 -4.25 11.33 3.17
C ASP A 175 -5.36 11.02 4.17
N LEU A 176 -4.98 10.62 5.38
CA LEU A 176 -5.94 10.19 6.41
C LEU A 176 -6.59 11.38 7.14
N MET A 177 -6.14 12.62 6.89
CA MET A 177 -6.77 13.82 7.43
C MET A 177 -7.93 14.31 6.54
N HIS A 178 -7.86 14.00 5.25
CA HIS A 178 -8.78 14.53 4.25
C HIS A 178 -9.83 13.49 3.86
N ARG A 179 -10.82 13.32 4.75
CA ARG A 179 -11.99 12.47 4.47
C ARG A 179 -12.84 13.07 3.37
N ILE A 180 -13.27 12.23 2.44
CA ILE A 180 -14.24 12.57 1.40
C ILE A 180 -15.60 12.04 1.83
N GLN A 181 -16.58 12.93 1.96
CA GLN A 181 -17.97 12.55 2.11
C GLN A 181 -18.51 12.20 0.72
N LEU A 182 -18.79 10.92 0.47
CA LEU A 182 -19.45 10.55 -0.77
C LEU A 182 -20.90 11.08 -0.76
N PRO A 183 -21.39 11.57 -1.90
CA PRO A 183 -22.79 11.94 -2.01
C PRO A 183 -23.67 10.67 -2.03
N ASP A 184 -24.98 10.85 -2.05
CA ASP A 184 -25.93 9.75 -2.18
C ASP A 184 -25.71 8.92 -3.46
N VAL A 185 -26.32 7.74 -3.54
CA VAL A 185 -26.12 6.79 -4.65
C VAL A 185 -26.49 7.35 -6.02
N GLU A 186 -27.49 8.23 -6.11
CA GLU A 186 -27.91 8.81 -7.39
C GLU A 186 -26.86 9.82 -7.87
N SER A 187 -26.40 10.67 -6.95
CA SER A 187 -25.34 11.65 -7.19
C SER A 187 -23.98 11.01 -7.46
N LEU A 188 -23.64 9.91 -6.78
CA LEU A 188 -22.37 9.19 -6.94
C LEU A 188 -22.23 8.54 -8.33
N ARG A 189 -23.34 8.28 -9.03
CA ARG A 189 -23.31 7.85 -10.44
C ARG A 189 -22.74 8.92 -11.37
N SER A 190 -22.75 10.20 -10.97
CA SER A 190 -22.16 11.29 -11.74
C SER A 190 -20.66 11.35 -11.53
N PHE A 191 -19.89 11.00 -12.58
CA PHE A 191 -18.43 11.14 -12.55
C PHE A 191 -17.99 12.58 -12.33
N ASN A 192 -18.69 13.56 -12.91
CA ASN A 192 -18.35 14.98 -12.78
C ASN A 192 -18.48 15.46 -11.33
N GLU A 193 -19.48 14.97 -10.60
CA GLU A 193 -19.67 15.36 -9.19
C GLU A 193 -18.57 14.78 -8.31
N LEU A 194 -18.23 13.50 -8.48
CA LEU A 194 -17.08 12.91 -7.79
C LEU A 194 -15.78 13.66 -8.13
N SER A 195 -15.56 13.98 -9.41
CA SER A 195 -14.39 14.73 -9.86
C SER A 195 -14.29 16.10 -9.21
N ARG A 196 -15.41 16.83 -9.10
CA ARG A 196 -15.45 18.15 -8.46
C ARG A 196 -15.00 18.06 -7.00
N ILE A 197 -15.59 17.13 -6.24
CA ILE A 197 -15.28 16.93 -4.82
C ILE A 197 -13.79 16.59 -4.62
N VAL A 198 -13.25 15.66 -5.41
CA VAL A 198 -11.84 15.24 -5.29
C VAL A 198 -10.89 16.39 -5.62
N LEU A 199 -11.20 17.21 -6.64
CA LEU A 199 -10.36 18.34 -7.02
C LEU A 199 -10.43 19.51 -6.02
N GLU A 200 -11.58 19.73 -5.38
CA GLU A 200 -11.70 20.69 -4.28
C GLU A 200 -10.82 20.30 -3.09
N VAL A 201 -10.83 19.02 -2.70
CA VAL A 201 -9.95 18.53 -1.62
C VAL A 201 -8.48 18.59 -2.04
N ARG A 202 -8.13 18.31 -3.30
CA ARG A 202 -6.77 18.47 -3.82
C ARG A 202 -6.29 19.91 -3.64
N GLU A 203 -7.14 20.90 -3.94
CA GLU A 203 -6.79 22.30 -3.82
C GLU A 203 -6.61 22.73 -2.35
N GLN A 204 -7.48 22.25 -1.46
CA GLN A 204 -7.31 22.43 -0.01
C GLN A 204 -5.98 21.86 0.48
N VAL A 205 -5.67 20.60 0.15
CA VAL A 205 -4.41 19.94 0.53
C VAL A 205 -3.20 20.72 0.03
N ARG A 206 -3.25 21.25 -1.20
CA ARG A 206 -2.20 22.08 -1.79
C ARG A 206 -1.99 23.38 -1.01
N GLN A 207 -3.07 24.05 -0.62
CA GLN A 207 -3.00 25.30 0.16
C GLN A 207 -2.43 25.06 1.56
N GLU A 208 -2.83 23.98 2.23
CA GLU A 208 -2.31 23.61 3.55
C GLU A 208 -0.82 23.28 3.52
N GLN A 209 -0.34 22.62 2.46
CA GLN A 209 1.08 22.32 2.28
C GLN A 209 1.91 23.60 2.05
N GLN A 210 1.42 24.54 1.24
CA GLN A 210 2.11 25.81 1.01
C GLN A 210 2.19 26.67 2.29
N GLN A 211 1.12 26.73 3.08
CA GLN A 211 1.14 27.46 4.35
C GLN A 211 2.11 26.86 5.38
N GLN A 212 2.32 25.54 5.36
CA GLN A 212 3.30 24.87 6.21
C GLN A 212 4.74 25.13 5.75
N GLU A 213 4.98 25.23 4.45
CA GLU A 213 6.29 25.57 3.88
C GLU A 213 6.65 27.04 4.18
N ASP A 214 5.73 27.97 3.93
CA ASP A 214 5.93 29.41 4.19
C ASP A 214 6.07 29.72 5.69
N GLY A 215 5.31 29.03 6.56
CA GLY A 215 5.38 29.21 8.02
C GLY A 215 6.64 28.61 8.68
N ALA A 216 7.39 27.75 7.97
CA ALA A 216 8.65 27.21 8.46
C ALA A 216 9.84 28.16 8.20
N GLU A 217 9.76 29.04 7.19
CA GLU A 217 10.83 30.02 6.90
C GLU A 217 10.85 31.21 7.87
N ASP A 218 9.74 31.56 8.50
CA ASP A 218 9.65 32.67 9.47
C ASP A 218 10.15 32.30 10.89
N GLY A 219 10.57 31.04 11.12
CA GLY A 219 10.97 30.51 12.43
C GLY A 219 12.45 30.64 12.81
N GLU A 220 13.35 30.97 11.87
CA GLU A 220 14.80 31.07 12.14
C GLU A 220 15.32 32.50 12.38
N GLY A 221 14.42 33.49 12.44
CA GLY A 221 14.80 34.90 12.47
C GLY A 221 14.23 35.69 13.63
N ARG A 222 14.60 35.39 14.89
CA ARG A 222 14.68 36.38 16.01
C ARG A 222 15.07 35.69 17.32
N ALA A 223 16.36 35.70 17.64
CA ALA A 223 16.82 35.55 19.02
C ALA A 223 16.54 36.86 19.79
N PRO A 224 15.77 36.85 20.90
CA PRO A 224 15.74 37.98 21.81
C PRO A 224 17.05 37.98 22.62
N GLN A 225 17.78 39.07 22.48
CA GLN A 225 19.04 39.35 23.16
C GLN A 225 18.86 39.33 24.68
N SER A 226 19.73 38.59 25.39
CA SER A 226 19.87 38.67 26.85
C SER A 226 20.29 40.07 27.30
N PRO A 227 19.77 40.54 28.45
CA PRO A 227 20.52 41.41 29.33
C PRO A 227 20.84 40.72 30.67
N ARG A 228 22.14 40.50 30.84
CA ARG A 228 22.95 40.33 32.06
C ARG A 228 22.26 40.43 33.43
N GLU A 229 22.48 39.40 34.26
CA GLU A 229 22.40 39.44 35.73
C GLU A 229 23.40 40.45 36.35
N PRO A 230 23.19 40.85 37.62
CA PRO A 230 24.12 40.34 38.64
C PRO A 230 23.52 39.98 40.03
N GLN A 231 23.97 38.82 40.52
CA GLN A 231 24.49 38.48 41.86
C GLN A 231 23.56 38.16 43.08
N ARG A 232 23.66 36.89 43.53
CA ARG A 232 23.72 36.25 44.89
C ARG A 232 23.30 37.12 46.10
N GLY A 233 22.30 36.77 46.93
CA GLY A 233 22.16 35.61 47.87
C GLY A 233 22.17 36.14 49.35
N PRO A 234 21.87 35.41 50.46
CA PRO A 234 21.32 34.05 50.64
C PRO A 234 20.24 33.87 51.79
N ALA A 235 19.77 32.61 51.96
CA ALA A 235 19.27 31.92 53.18
C ALA A 235 17.88 32.28 53.81
N GLN A 236 16.87 31.40 53.66
CA GLN A 236 16.36 30.40 54.65
C GLN A 236 15.11 30.91 55.45
N PRO A 237 14.33 30.06 56.17
CA PRO A 237 13.21 29.28 55.64
C PRO A 237 11.90 29.50 56.44
N SER A 238 10.87 28.73 56.08
CA SER A 238 9.82 28.19 56.97
C SER A 238 8.55 29.02 57.27
N VAL A 239 7.41 28.39 56.91
CA VAL A 239 6.19 28.21 57.75
C VAL A 239 5.35 29.50 57.92
N GLU A 240 4.05 29.59 57.62
CA GLU A 240 2.91 28.78 58.06
C GLU A 240 1.64 29.29 57.32
N LEU A 241 0.69 28.40 57.02
CA LEU A 241 -0.73 28.75 56.80
C LEU A 241 -1.40 29.07 58.16
N PRO A 242 -2.48 29.86 58.20
CA PRO A 242 -3.81 29.25 58.32
C PRO A 242 -4.81 29.84 57.29
N ALA A 243 -5.75 29.07 56.75
CA ALA A 243 -7.08 28.79 57.33
C ALA A 243 -7.89 30.10 57.54
N GLU A 244 -9.16 30.25 57.19
CA GLU A 244 -10.21 29.32 56.83
C GLU A 244 -11.39 30.15 56.27
N LYS A 245 -12.15 29.51 55.38
CA LYS A 245 -13.62 29.51 55.26
C LYS A 245 -14.46 30.79 55.35
N GLY A 246 -15.43 30.79 54.42
CA GLY A 246 -16.80 31.22 54.66
C GLY A 246 -17.10 32.56 54.00
N GLY A 247 -18.16 32.75 53.23
CA GLY A 247 -19.32 31.97 52.82
C GLY A 247 -20.04 32.83 51.78
N GLY A 248 -20.83 32.22 50.89
CA GLY A 248 -21.58 32.96 49.85
C GLY A 248 -22.74 33.79 50.42
N PRO A 249 -23.83 34.04 49.67
CA PRO A 249 -24.02 34.07 48.21
C PRO A 249 -24.53 35.46 47.75
N ALA A 250 -24.54 35.76 46.46
CA ALA A 250 -25.43 36.78 45.92
C ALA A 250 -25.68 36.56 44.42
N ASP A 251 -26.96 36.56 44.10
CA ASP A 251 -27.58 36.22 42.84
C ASP A 251 -27.21 37.17 41.70
N GLY A 252 -27.25 36.64 40.48
CA GLY A 252 -27.08 37.41 39.26
C GLY A 252 -27.49 36.61 38.03
N GLU A 253 -28.79 36.62 37.73
CA GLU A 253 -29.38 36.14 36.48
C GLU A 253 -28.72 36.80 35.26
N ALA A 254 -28.32 36.00 34.28
CA ALA A 254 -28.10 36.47 32.91
C ALA A 254 -28.46 35.38 31.89
N ALA A 255 -29.56 35.64 31.19
CA ALA A 255 -30.05 35.13 29.92
C ALA A 255 -29.24 34.01 29.20
N ALA A 256 -29.84 32.82 29.14
CA ALA A 256 -29.44 31.76 28.22
C ALA A 256 -29.92 32.08 26.79
N ALA A 257 -28.99 32.50 25.93
CA ALA A 257 -29.17 32.43 24.49
C ALA A 257 -29.05 30.96 24.05
N ALA A 258 -30.05 30.47 23.31
CA ALA A 258 -30.10 29.10 22.81
C ALA A 258 -28.88 28.80 21.92
N ALA A 259 -28.05 27.87 22.37
CA ALA A 259 -26.95 27.31 21.58
C ALA A 259 -27.51 26.42 20.46
N PRO A 260 -26.91 26.42 19.25
CA PRO A 260 -27.27 25.47 18.21
C PRO A 260 -26.96 24.04 18.67
N ALA A 261 -27.88 23.12 18.37
CA ALA A 261 -27.79 21.73 18.73
C ALA A 261 -26.47 21.10 18.24
N PRO A 262 -25.82 20.23 19.03
CA PRO A 262 -24.64 19.51 18.58
C PRO A 262 -25.01 18.63 17.38
N GLU A 263 -24.21 18.74 16.31
CA GLU A 263 -24.22 17.78 15.21
C GLU A 263 -24.13 16.37 15.77
N GLN A 264 -25.07 15.52 15.38
CA GLN A 264 -25.07 14.12 15.78
C GLN A 264 -23.78 13.46 15.27
N PRO A 265 -23.07 12.70 16.11
CA PRO A 265 -21.91 11.95 15.65
C PRO A 265 -22.39 10.93 14.60
N ALA A 266 -21.79 11.01 13.42
CA ALA A 266 -21.98 10.04 12.34
C ALA A 266 -21.95 8.61 12.91
N GLN A 267 -22.96 7.83 12.55
CA GLN A 267 -23.17 6.46 13.01
C GLN A 267 -21.88 5.64 12.85
N SER A 268 -21.19 5.41 13.95
CA SER A 268 -19.99 4.58 14.03
C SER A 268 -20.38 3.11 13.84
N GLY A 269 -20.40 2.67 12.58
CA GLY A 269 -20.48 1.25 12.23
C GLY A 269 -21.41 0.89 11.07
N GLN A 270 -22.27 1.78 10.60
CA GLN A 270 -23.11 1.52 9.43
C GLN A 270 -22.44 2.12 8.19
N GLY A 271 -21.91 1.25 7.31
CA GLY A 271 -21.40 1.69 6.02
C GLY A 271 -22.51 2.33 5.18
N GLN A 272 -22.14 3.21 4.26
CA GLN A 272 -23.06 3.79 3.28
C GLN A 272 -23.08 2.99 1.98
N PRO A 273 -24.19 2.96 1.24
CA PRO A 273 -24.25 2.37 -0.09
C PRO A 273 -23.20 2.95 -1.04
N PHE A 274 -22.65 2.12 -1.91
CA PHE A 274 -21.60 2.48 -2.85
C PHE A 274 -21.86 1.92 -4.26
N VAL A 275 -21.65 2.76 -5.26
CA VAL A 275 -21.67 2.41 -6.68
C VAL A 275 -20.57 3.18 -7.40
N LEU A 276 -19.93 2.58 -8.39
CA LEU A 276 -18.99 3.33 -9.23
C LEU A 276 -19.72 4.36 -10.09
N PRO A 277 -19.13 5.56 -10.29
CA PRO A 277 -19.65 6.52 -11.24
C PRO A 277 -19.72 5.95 -12.67
N VAL A 278 -20.71 6.39 -13.43
CA VAL A 278 -20.86 6.00 -14.84
C VAL A 278 -19.61 6.41 -15.62
N GLY A 279 -19.06 5.45 -16.39
CA GLY A 279 -17.84 5.64 -17.17
C GLY A 279 -16.54 5.31 -16.45
N VAL A 280 -16.59 5.00 -15.14
CA VAL A 280 -15.43 4.41 -14.43
C VAL A 280 -15.40 2.92 -14.69
N SER A 281 -14.31 2.45 -15.30
CA SER A 281 -14.10 1.03 -15.59
C SER A 281 -13.62 0.28 -14.36
N SER A 282 -14.11 -0.95 -14.15
CA SER A 282 -13.54 -1.91 -13.22
C SER A 282 -13.27 -3.23 -13.91
N ARG A 283 -12.19 -3.91 -13.51
CA ARG A 283 -11.94 -5.30 -13.93
C ARG A 283 -12.80 -6.30 -13.15
N ASN A 284 -13.17 -5.97 -11.92
CA ASN A 284 -13.98 -6.83 -11.08
C ASN A 284 -15.36 -6.21 -10.89
N GLU A 285 -16.41 -6.89 -11.37
CA GLU A 285 -17.80 -6.45 -11.21
C GLU A 285 -18.35 -6.74 -9.81
N ASP A 286 -17.73 -7.68 -9.08
CA ASP A 286 -18.18 -8.16 -7.76
C ASP A 286 -17.60 -7.35 -6.60
N TYR A 287 -17.35 -6.04 -6.79
CA TYR A 287 -16.91 -5.17 -5.70
C TYR A 287 -18.04 -4.93 -4.67
N PRO A 288 -17.70 -4.73 -3.37
CA PRO A 288 -18.70 -4.48 -2.34
C PRO A 288 -19.55 -3.23 -2.62
N ARG A 289 -20.86 -3.34 -2.37
CA ARG A 289 -21.85 -2.27 -2.61
C ARG A 289 -22.10 -1.37 -1.41
N THR A 290 -21.24 -1.47 -0.40
CA THR A 290 -21.27 -0.64 0.81
C THR A 290 -19.85 -0.29 1.22
N CYS A 291 -19.56 0.98 1.47
CA CYS A 291 -18.27 1.45 1.96
C CYS A 291 -18.40 2.12 3.32
N ARG A 292 -17.36 2.04 4.16
CA ARG A 292 -17.32 2.63 5.50
C ARG A 292 -16.82 4.08 5.49
N MET A 293 -15.73 4.32 4.78
CA MET A 293 -15.04 5.61 4.77
C MET A 293 -14.36 5.85 3.42
N CYS A 294 -14.20 7.11 3.04
CA CYS A 294 -13.45 7.51 1.87
C CYS A 294 -12.47 8.63 2.22
N PHE A 295 -11.32 8.62 1.58
CA PHE A 295 -10.23 9.56 1.82
C PHE A 295 -9.65 10.03 0.49
N TYR A 296 -9.17 11.26 0.47
CA TYR A 296 -8.35 11.75 -0.62
C TYR A 296 -7.06 10.92 -0.71
N GLY A 297 -6.65 10.63 -1.95
CA GLY A 297 -5.38 10.00 -2.19
C GLY A 297 -4.81 10.40 -3.54
N THR A 298 -3.56 10.03 -3.74
CA THR A 298 -2.87 10.20 -5.02
C THR A 298 -2.29 8.87 -5.47
N GLY A 299 -2.48 8.56 -6.76
CA GLY A 299 -1.91 7.41 -7.41
C GLY A 299 -0.70 7.82 -8.23
N LEU A 300 0.37 7.02 -8.21
CA LEU A 300 1.52 7.22 -9.10
C LEU A 300 1.21 6.56 -10.45
N ILE A 301 1.31 7.34 -11.52
CA ILE A 301 1.21 6.86 -12.91
C ILE A 301 2.49 7.21 -13.66
N ALA A 302 2.80 6.47 -14.73
CA ALA A 302 3.93 6.73 -15.59
C ALA A 302 3.72 6.07 -16.96
N GLY A 303 4.43 6.56 -17.96
CA GLY A 303 4.55 5.90 -19.26
C GLY A 303 5.31 4.57 -19.15
N HIS A 304 5.30 3.79 -20.23
CA HIS A 304 6.03 2.52 -20.30
C HIS A 304 7.54 2.76 -20.04
N GLY A 305 8.16 1.85 -19.29
CA GLY A 305 9.55 1.99 -18.84
C GLY A 305 9.71 2.99 -17.68
N PHE A 306 8.65 3.18 -16.87
CA PHE A 306 8.61 4.15 -15.77
C PHE A 306 8.99 5.58 -16.18
N THR A 307 8.50 6.01 -17.34
CA THR A 307 8.85 7.31 -17.93
C THR A 307 7.92 8.42 -17.45
N SER A 308 8.51 9.57 -17.10
CA SER A 308 7.79 10.76 -16.62
C SER A 308 6.75 10.45 -15.53
N PRO A 309 7.15 9.86 -14.39
CA PRO A 309 6.22 9.50 -13.34
C PRO A 309 5.59 10.75 -12.70
N GLU A 310 4.27 10.70 -12.49
CA GLU A 310 3.52 11.78 -11.87
C GLU A 310 2.41 11.28 -10.96
N ARG A 311 1.98 12.13 -10.03
CA ARG A 311 0.89 11.84 -9.12
C ARG A 311 -0.42 12.40 -9.64
N THR A 312 -1.41 11.52 -9.77
CA THR A 312 -2.77 11.89 -10.15
C THR A 312 -3.72 11.74 -8.95
N PRO A 313 -4.73 12.61 -8.83
CA PRO A 313 -5.69 12.56 -7.75
C PRO A 313 -6.61 11.35 -7.88
N GLY A 314 -7.10 10.88 -6.73
CA GLY A 314 -8.08 9.81 -6.65
C GLY A 314 -8.76 9.76 -5.30
N VAL A 315 -9.66 8.80 -5.15
CA VAL A 315 -10.34 8.52 -3.89
C VAL A 315 -10.06 7.10 -3.44
N PHE A 316 -9.55 6.98 -2.22
CA PHE A 316 -9.45 5.72 -1.50
C PHE A 316 -10.80 5.40 -0.84
N ILE A 317 -11.25 4.16 -0.97
CA ILE A 317 -12.54 3.68 -0.48
C ILE A 317 -12.32 2.47 0.40
N LEU A 318 -12.67 2.57 1.68
CA LEU A 318 -12.63 1.45 2.60
C LEU A 318 -13.97 0.70 2.58
N PHE A 319 -13.98 -0.58 2.22
CA PHE A 319 -15.20 -1.40 2.24
C PHE A 319 -15.36 -2.12 3.57
N ASP A 320 -14.32 -2.85 3.99
CA ASP A 320 -14.28 -3.61 5.23
C ASP A 320 -12.82 -3.76 5.72
N GLU A 321 -12.58 -4.59 6.74
CA GLU A 321 -11.24 -4.78 7.33
C GLU A 321 -10.20 -5.34 6.34
N ASP A 322 -10.65 -6.02 5.28
CA ASP A 322 -9.82 -6.78 4.37
C ASP A 322 -9.90 -6.29 2.93
N ARG A 323 -10.80 -5.36 2.61
CA ARG A 323 -11.02 -4.86 1.25
C ARG A 323 -11.12 -3.35 1.19
N PHE A 324 -10.42 -2.80 0.21
CA PHE A 324 -10.48 -1.38 -0.14
C PHE A 324 -10.40 -1.21 -1.65
N GLY A 325 -10.71 -0.01 -2.12
CA GLY A 325 -10.61 0.37 -3.52
C GLY A 325 -9.92 1.71 -3.70
N PHE A 326 -9.49 1.99 -4.93
CA PHE A 326 -8.98 3.28 -5.33
C PHE A 326 -9.54 3.65 -6.71
N ILE A 327 -10.22 4.79 -6.80
CA ILE A 327 -10.65 5.36 -8.08
C ILE A 327 -9.56 6.29 -8.58
N TRP A 328 -8.99 5.95 -9.74
CA TRP A 328 -8.03 6.77 -10.47
C TRP A 328 -8.79 7.79 -11.30
N LEU A 329 -8.80 9.05 -10.86
CA LEU A 329 -9.71 10.05 -11.42
C LEU A 329 -9.43 10.31 -12.90
N GLU A 330 -8.17 10.55 -13.24
CA GLU A 330 -7.75 10.90 -14.61
C GLU A 330 -7.87 9.73 -15.59
N LEU A 331 -7.78 8.49 -15.09
CA LEU A 331 -7.87 7.27 -15.89
C LEU A 331 -9.29 6.72 -16.03
N LYS A 332 -10.26 7.27 -15.28
CA LYS A 332 -11.62 6.70 -15.14
C LYS A 332 -11.56 5.18 -14.88
N SER A 333 -10.72 4.80 -13.92
CA SER A 333 -10.42 3.41 -13.60
C SER A 333 -10.59 3.15 -12.11
N PHE A 334 -11.00 1.95 -11.75
CA PHE A 334 -11.15 1.50 -10.37
C PHE A 334 -10.29 0.26 -10.11
N SER A 335 -9.39 0.40 -9.13
CA SER A 335 -8.63 -0.73 -8.58
C SER A 335 -9.29 -1.25 -7.31
N LEU A 336 -9.61 -2.53 -7.27
CA LEU A 336 -10.08 -3.22 -6.07
C LEU A 336 -8.92 -4.00 -5.43
N TYR A 337 -8.84 -3.96 -4.11
CA TYR A 337 -7.80 -4.60 -3.33
C TYR A 337 -8.40 -5.49 -2.24
N SER A 338 -7.83 -6.68 -2.08
CA SER A 338 -8.26 -7.65 -1.06
C SER A 338 -7.07 -8.28 -0.35
N ARG A 339 -7.17 -8.42 0.97
CA ARG A 339 -6.07 -8.85 1.85
C ARG A 339 -5.54 -10.24 1.49
N VAL A 340 -4.23 -10.39 1.54
CA VAL A 340 -3.57 -11.69 1.52
C VAL A 340 -3.78 -12.38 2.87
N ARG A 341 -4.50 -13.51 2.87
CA ARG A 341 -4.80 -14.29 4.08
C ARG A 341 -3.68 -15.25 4.50
N ALA A 342 -2.67 -15.44 3.65
CA ALA A 342 -1.52 -16.28 3.97
C ALA A 342 -0.72 -15.69 5.14
N THR A 343 -0.27 -16.54 6.06
CA THR A 343 0.58 -16.14 7.18
C THR A 343 2.05 -16.34 6.80
N PHE A 344 2.85 -15.29 6.95
CA PHE A 344 4.27 -15.31 6.61
C PHE A 344 5.13 -15.46 7.88
N ARG A 345 6.15 -16.31 7.80
CA ARG A 345 7.10 -16.54 8.89
C ARG A 345 8.32 -15.65 8.71
N ASN A 346 8.91 -15.20 9.82
CA ASN A 346 10.16 -14.44 9.84
C ASN A 346 10.10 -13.15 9.01
N ALA A 347 8.93 -12.51 8.95
CA ALA A 347 8.66 -11.39 8.05
C ALA A 347 8.56 -10.03 8.76
N GLU A 348 8.48 -10.00 10.09
CA GLU A 348 8.36 -8.75 10.85
C GLU A 348 9.63 -7.88 10.74
N ALA A 349 9.43 -6.57 10.66
CA ALA A 349 10.52 -5.62 10.70
C ALA A 349 11.15 -5.57 12.11
N PRO A 350 12.49 -5.50 12.25
CA PRO A 350 13.15 -5.37 13.55
C PRO A 350 12.78 -4.09 14.31
N SER A 351 12.46 -3.02 13.56
CA SER A 351 11.98 -1.74 14.09
C SER A 351 11.21 -0.99 12.99
N PRO A 352 10.40 0.02 13.34
CA PRO A 352 9.78 0.90 12.35
C PRO A 352 10.80 1.58 11.42
N GLN A 353 11.97 1.98 11.94
CA GLN A 353 13.02 2.59 11.13
C GLN A 353 13.60 1.60 10.11
N ALA A 354 13.79 0.33 10.49
CA ALA A 354 14.25 -0.70 9.56
C ALA A 354 13.22 -0.99 8.46
N PHE A 355 11.93 -0.82 8.74
CA PHE A 355 10.87 -0.87 7.73
C PHE A 355 10.98 0.30 6.74
N GLU A 356 11.18 1.53 7.23
CA GLU A 356 11.39 2.70 6.37
C GLU A 356 12.64 2.58 5.49
N GLU A 357 13.75 2.11 6.05
CA GLU A 357 14.97 1.85 5.27
C GLU A 357 14.73 0.81 4.18
N MET A 358 14.02 -0.27 4.50
CA MET A 358 13.65 -1.29 3.51
C MET A 358 12.80 -0.70 2.38
N LEU A 359 11.80 0.13 2.69
CA LEU A 359 10.99 0.82 1.67
C LEU A 359 11.85 1.69 0.74
N LYS A 360 12.77 2.48 1.29
CA LYS A 360 13.70 3.31 0.50
C LYS A 360 14.63 2.47 -0.39
N ASN A 361 15.09 1.33 0.12
CA ASN A 361 15.99 0.44 -0.62
C ASN A 361 15.31 -0.25 -1.80
N ILE A 362 14.07 -0.73 -1.63
CA ILE A 362 13.33 -1.36 -2.76
C ILE A 362 12.85 -0.33 -3.79
N GLN A 363 12.56 0.90 -3.34
CA GLN A 363 12.21 1.99 -4.24
C GLN A 363 13.41 2.42 -5.08
N SER A 364 14.58 2.65 -4.46
CA SER A 364 15.79 3.07 -5.19
C SER A 364 16.34 2.02 -6.16
N LEU A 365 16.05 0.74 -5.94
CA LEU A 365 16.42 -0.34 -6.87
C LEU A 365 15.76 -0.21 -8.25
N THR A 366 14.59 0.42 -8.30
CA THR A 366 13.75 0.52 -9.50
C THR A 366 13.41 1.96 -9.88
N SER A 367 14.14 2.91 -9.29
CA SER A 367 14.05 4.35 -9.58
C SER A 367 14.68 4.74 -10.90
#